data_AF-A0A1G1BXL8-F1
#
_entry.id   AF-A0A1G1BXL8-F1
#
_cell.length_a   1.000
_cell.length_b   1.000
_cell.length_c   1.000
_cell.angle_alpha   90.00
_cell.angle_beta   90.00
_cell.angle_gamma   90.00
#
_symmetry.space_group_name_H-M   'P 1'
#
loop_
_entity.id
_entity.type
_entity.pdbx_description
1 polymer ?
#
loop_
_entity_poly.entity_id
_entity_poly.type
_entity_poly.pdbx_seq_one_letter_code
_entity_poly.pdbx_strand_id
1 'polypeptide(L)'
;MGRLHGAVSHRWNTEDGSRGRTCWHRCMPRPVKSEHHRWATVNYIHHNPVRHGYVTQWQDWPFSSAEQYLADVGRDEAIRLWHQYPVLGMGEGWDPPEM
;
A
#
# COMPACT_ATOMS: atom_id res chain seq x y z
N MET A 1 2.53 -3.61 -16.97
CA MET A 1 1.21 -3.47 -16.31
C MET A 1 0.11 -4.30 -16.96
N GLY A 2 -0.30 -4.04 -18.22
CA GLY A 2 -1.44 -4.76 -18.83
C GLY A 2 -1.34 -6.29 -18.86
N ARG A 3 -0.17 -6.86 -19.20
CA ARG A 3 0.06 -8.32 -19.21
C ARG A 3 -0.09 -8.94 -17.81
N LEU A 4 0.49 -8.32 -16.80
CA LEU A 4 0.39 -8.76 -15.40
C LEU A 4 -1.08 -8.76 -14.96
N HIS A 5 -1.79 -7.65 -15.17
CA HIS A 5 -3.19 -7.51 -14.78
C HIS A 5 -4.08 -8.55 -15.48
N GLY A 6 -3.88 -8.79 -16.78
CA GLY A 6 -4.64 -9.81 -17.51
C GLY A 6 -4.42 -11.22 -16.97
N ALA A 7 -3.15 -11.61 -16.75
CA ALA A 7 -2.81 -12.93 -16.24
C ALA A 7 -3.40 -13.19 -14.85
N VAL A 8 -3.23 -12.25 -13.91
CA VAL A 8 -3.74 -12.43 -12.53
C VAL A 8 -5.26 -12.35 -12.46
N SER A 9 -5.90 -11.50 -13.29
CA SER A 9 -7.37 -11.45 -13.37
C SER A 9 -7.95 -12.77 -13.88
N HIS A 10 -7.34 -13.34 -14.92
CA HIS A 10 -7.77 -14.64 -15.45
C HIS A 10 -7.66 -15.74 -14.40
N ARG A 11 -6.54 -15.76 -13.65
CA ARG A 11 -6.32 -16.72 -12.57
C ARG A 11 -7.36 -16.57 -11.45
N TRP A 12 -7.46 -15.39 -10.83
CA TRP A 12 -8.38 -15.16 -9.72
C TRP A 12 -9.84 -15.36 -10.10
N ASN A 13 -10.26 -14.93 -11.29
CA ASN A 13 -11.63 -15.18 -11.75
C ASN A 13 -11.91 -16.65 -12.05
N THR A 14 -10.88 -17.44 -12.37
CA THR A 14 -11.05 -18.90 -12.53
C THR A 14 -11.12 -19.58 -11.17
N GLU A 15 -10.26 -19.20 -10.22
CA GLU A 15 -10.26 -19.71 -8.84
C GLU A 15 -11.57 -19.39 -8.11
N ASP A 16 -12.11 -18.19 -8.29
CA ASP A 16 -13.35 -17.72 -7.64
C ASP A 16 -14.63 -18.10 -8.42
N GLY A 17 -14.52 -18.73 -9.59
CA GLY A 17 -15.67 -18.99 -10.48
C GLY A 17 -16.35 -17.73 -11.04
N SER A 18 -15.72 -16.57 -10.97
CA SER A 18 -16.27 -15.26 -11.30
C SER A 18 -15.77 -14.71 -12.66
N ARG A 19 -15.79 -15.53 -13.71
CA ARG A 19 -15.35 -15.11 -15.04
C ARG A 19 -16.15 -13.89 -15.53
N GLY A 20 -15.44 -12.89 -16.06
CA GLY A 20 -16.01 -11.61 -16.50
C GLY A 20 -15.95 -10.48 -15.47
N ARG A 21 -15.62 -10.76 -14.19
CA ARG A 21 -15.38 -9.72 -13.17
C ARG A 21 -14.14 -8.89 -13.53
N THR A 22 -14.30 -7.57 -13.55
CA THR A 22 -13.18 -6.62 -13.62
C THR A 22 -12.45 -6.63 -12.27
N CYS A 23 -11.19 -7.08 -12.26
CA CYS A 23 -10.38 -7.11 -11.03
C CYS A 23 -9.53 -5.85 -10.81
N TRP A 24 -9.16 -5.15 -11.88
CA TRP A 24 -8.28 -3.99 -11.82
C TRP A 24 -9.01 -2.72 -12.23
N HIS A 25 -8.91 -1.69 -11.40
CA HIS A 25 -9.51 -0.38 -11.65
C HIS A 25 -8.43 0.70 -11.63
N ARG A 26 -8.34 1.50 -12.71
CA ARG A 26 -7.57 2.75 -12.79
C ARG A 26 -6.18 2.71 -12.10
N CYS A 27 -5.27 1.88 -12.61
CA CYS A 27 -3.87 1.92 -12.17
C CYS A 27 -3.19 3.21 -12.66
N MET A 28 -2.92 4.14 -11.74
CA MET A 28 -2.26 5.42 -12.02
C MET A 28 -0.87 5.46 -11.38
N PRO A 29 0.18 5.01 -12.08
CA PRO A 29 1.53 5.11 -11.55
C PRO A 29 1.93 6.59 -11.45
N ARG A 30 2.46 6.98 -10.29
CA ARG A 30 3.09 8.30 -10.10
C ARG A 30 4.57 8.10 -9.81
N PRO A 31 5.47 8.75 -10.56
CA PRO A 31 6.89 8.69 -10.25
C PRO A 31 7.16 9.38 -8.91
N VAL A 32 8.09 8.81 -8.15
CA VAL A 32 8.62 9.46 -6.94
C VAL A 32 9.44 10.67 -7.38
N LYS A 33 9.18 11.83 -6.77
CA LYS A 33 9.69 13.14 -7.24
C LYS A 33 10.75 13.76 -6.33
N SER A 34 10.88 13.25 -5.12
CA SER A 34 11.81 13.74 -4.10
C SER A 34 11.98 12.68 -3.02
N GLU A 35 13.00 12.85 -2.19
CA GLU A 35 13.18 12.05 -0.99
C GLU A 35 11.99 12.17 -0.04
N HIS A 36 11.43 13.37 0.12
CA HIS A 36 10.23 13.56 0.91
C HIS A 36 9.06 12.74 0.36
N HIS A 37 8.83 12.76 -0.96
CA HIS A 37 7.78 11.96 -1.59
C HIS A 37 8.04 10.46 -1.38
N ARG A 38 9.30 10.02 -1.48
CA ARG A 38 9.68 8.62 -1.23
C ARG A 38 9.25 8.17 0.17
N TRP A 39 9.72 8.87 1.20
CA TRP A 39 9.51 8.43 2.58
C TRP A 39 8.08 8.60 3.06
N ALA A 40 7.40 9.67 2.64
CA ALA A 40 5.96 9.82 2.88
C ALA A 40 5.16 8.67 2.24
N THR A 41 5.56 8.19 1.06
CA THR A 41 4.92 7.04 0.39
C THR A 41 5.17 5.73 1.12
N VAL A 42 6.40 5.50 1.61
CA VAL A 42 6.72 4.31 2.41
C VAL A 42 5.91 4.30 3.71
N ASN A 43 5.86 5.43 4.42
CA ASN A 43 5.05 5.60 5.63
C ASN A 43 3.57 5.37 5.35
N TYR A 44 3.04 5.92 4.25
CA TYR A 44 1.66 5.69 3.81
C TYR A 44 1.38 4.20 3.59
N ILE A 45 2.22 3.52 2.80
CA ILE A 45 2.02 2.10 2.46
C ILE A 45 1.98 1.23 3.72
N HIS A 46 2.94 1.42 4.62
CA HIS A 46 3.02 0.63 5.85
C HIS A 46 1.89 0.94 6.82
N HIS A 47 1.47 2.20 6.94
CA HIS A 47 0.41 2.58 7.87
C HIS A 47 -1.01 2.36 7.30
N ASN A 48 -1.16 2.14 5.99
CA ASN A 48 -2.46 1.97 5.35
C ASN A 48 -3.35 0.90 6.02
N PRO A 49 -2.82 -0.29 6.41
CA PRO A 49 -3.60 -1.30 7.12
C PRO A 49 -4.18 -0.80 8.46
N VAL A 50 -3.45 0.05 9.17
CA VAL A 50 -3.91 0.68 10.42
C VAL A 50 -4.99 1.72 10.12
N ARG A 51 -4.78 2.55 9.09
CA ARG A 51 -5.75 3.56 8.66
C ARG A 51 -7.11 2.96 8.32
N HIS A 52 -7.14 1.79 7.68
CA HIS A 52 -8.37 1.08 7.34
C HIS A 52 -8.85 0.10 8.42
N GLY A 53 -8.25 0.10 9.61
CA GLY A 53 -8.71 -0.70 10.74
C GLY A 53 -8.48 -2.21 10.61
N TYR A 54 -7.64 -2.66 9.66
CA TYR A 54 -7.33 -4.09 9.53
C TYR A 54 -6.46 -4.62 10.68
N VAL A 55 -5.57 -3.77 11.20
CA VAL A 55 -4.66 -4.07 12.31
C VAL A 55 -4.46 -2.84 13.18
N THR A 56 -4.06 -3.04 14.44
CA THR A 56 -3.76 -1.93 15.36
C THR A 56 -2.33 -1.43 15.24
N GLN A 57 -1.41 -2.29 14.81
CA GLN A 57 -0.02 -1.91 14.54
C GLN A 57 0.36 -2.33 13.13
N TRP A 58 1.09 -1.47 12.43
CA TRP A 58 1.41 -1.69 11.02
C TRP A 58 2.33 -2.90 10.77
N GLN A 59 3.08 -3.33 11.79
CA GLN A 59 3.89 -4.55 11.72
C GLN A 59 3.03 -5.83 11.74
N ASP A 60 1.80 -5.75 12.25
CA ASP A 60 0.91 -6.90 12.35
C ASP A 60 0.28 -7.28 11.00
N TRP A 61 0.50 -6.49 9.94
CA TRP A 61 -0.06 -6.75 8.60
C TRP A 61 0.86 -7.64 7.75
N PRO A 62 0.51 -8.92 7.53
CA PRO A 62 1.40 -9.89 6.88
C PRO A 62 1.55 -9.68 5.38
N PHE A 63 0.65 -8.90 4.76
CA PHE A 63 0.66 -8.62 3.33
C PHE A 63 1.38 -7.31 2.99
N SER A 64 2.44 -6.98 3.73
CA SER A 64 3.32 -5.85 3.45
C SER A 64 4.79 -6.21 3.64
N SER A 65 5.67 -5.32 3.20
CA SER A 65 7.11 -5.40 3.45
C SER A 65 7.54 -4.78 4.79
N ALA A 66 6.62 -4.55 5.74
CA ALA A 66 6.91 -3.83 6.99
C ALA A 66 7.99 -4.53 7.84
N GLU A 67 7.96 -5.85 7.92
CA GLU A 67 8.95 -6.65 8.66
C GLU A 67 10.35 -6.49 8.07
N GLN A 68 10.50 -6.70 6.75
CA GLN A 68 11.78 -6.53 6.05
C GLN A 68 12.28 -5.07 6.16
N TYR A 69 11.39 -4.10 6.01
CA TYR A 69 11.74 -2.68 6.17
C TYR A 69 12.33 -2.38 7.55
N LEU A 70 11.72 -2.91 8.61
CA LEU A 70 12.23 -2.72 9.97
C LEU A 70 13.55 -3.45 10.22
N ALA A 71 13.75 -4.62 9.62
CA ALA A 71 15.01 -5.36 9.69
C ALA A 71 16.16 -4.60 9.01
N ASP A 72 15.89 -3.97 7.86
CA ASP A 72 16.91 -3.27 7.07
C ASP A 72 17.23 -1.87 7.61
N VAL A 73 16.21 -1.13 8.04
CA VAL A 73 16.34 0.28 8.46
C VAL A 73 16.64 0.38 9.96
N GLY A 74 16.14 -0.55 10.76
CA GLY A 74 16.20 -0.47 12.20
C GLY A 74 15.11 0.42 12.79
N ARG A 75 14.71 0.12 14.03
CA ARG A 75 13.56 0.74 14.69
C ARG A 75 13.72 2.24 14.90
N ASP A 76 14.88 2.68 15.39
CA ASP A 76 15.10 4.09 15.75
C ASP A 76 15.10 4.99 14.50
N GLU A 77 15.71 4.51 13.43
CA GLU A 77 15.70 5.21 12.15
C GLU A 77 14.31 5.20 11.51
N ALA A 78 13.56 4.10 11.59
CA ALA A 78 12.17 4.06 11.13
C ALA A 78 11.30 5.08 11.89
N ILE A 79 11.50 5.25 13.20
CA ILE A 79 10.82 6.28 14.00
C ILE A 79 11.24 7.69 13.54
N ARG A 80 12.54 7.92 13.29
CA ARG A 80 13.04 9.20 12.79
C ARG A 80 12.41 9.55 11.44
N LEU A 81 12.37 8.60 10.50
CA LEU A 81 11.76 8.74 9.18
C LEU A 81 10.24 8.96 9.26
N TRP A 82 9.56 8.30 10.20
CA TRP A 82 8.14 8.50 10.46
C TRP A 82 7.83 9.95 10.85
N HIS A 83 8.59 10.50 11.80
CA HIS A 83 8.41 11.88 12.25
C HIS A 83 8.86 12.93 11.22
N GLN A 84 9.94 12.66 10.49
CA GLN A 84 10.49 13.60 9.52
C GLN A 84 9.64 13.70 8.24
N TYR A 85 8.98 12.61 7.84
CA TYR A 85 8.23 12.52 6.58
C TYR A 85 6.78 12.11 6.82
N PRO A 86 5.94 13.00 7.38
CA PRO A 86 4.55 12.67 7.67
C PRO A 86 3.76 12.37 6.40
N VAL A 87 2.77 11.49 6.54
CA VAL A 87 1.89 11.06 5.44
C VAL A 87 1.03 12.21 4.90
N LEU A 88 0.69 13.18 5.77
CA LEU A 88 -0.21 14.30 5.46
C LEU A 88 -1.54 13.79 4.84
N GLY A 89 -2.10 14.49 3.85
CA GLY A 89 -3.34 14.10 3.17
C GLY A 89 -3.18 13.06 2.06
N MET A 90 -2.13 12.23 2.09
CA MET A 90 -1.97 11.18 1.08
C MET A 90 -3.15 10.21 1.14
N GLY A 91 -3.80 9.97 0.00
CA GLY A 91 -4.96 9.08 -0.09
C GLY A 91 -6.28 9.71 0.37
N GLU A 92 -6.33 11.01 0.67
CA GLU A 92 -7.61 11.69 0.92
C GLU A 92 -8.49 11.63 -0.34
N GLY A 93 -9.76 11.26 -0.15
CA GLY A 93 -10.76 11.14 -1.22
C GLY A 93 -10.55 9.95 -2.16
N TRP A 94 -9.66 9.01 -1.84
CA TRP A 94 -9.51 7.76 -2.62
C TRP A 94 -10.49 6.68 -2.17
N ASP A 95 -10.88 6.72 -0.91
CA ASP A 95 -11.81 5.78 -0.31
C ASP A 95 -13.26 6.21 -0.62
N PRO A 96 -14.15 5.27 -0.95
CA PRO A 96 -15.58 5.56 -1.03
C PRO A 96 -16.12 6.00 0.35
N PRO A 97 -17.22 6.77 0.40
CA PRO A 97 -17.77 7.32 1.65
C PRO A 97 -18.22 6.29 2.69
N GLU A 98 -18.24 5.00 2.33
CA GLU A 98 -18.83 3.90 3.11
C GLU A 98 -17.77 2.98 3.75
N MET A 99 -16.49 3.33 3.67
CA MET A 99 -15.39 2.60 4.32
C MET A 99 -15.02 3.18 5.68
#